data_AF-A0A4Q4K4E4-F1
#
_entry.id   AF-A0A4Q4K4E4-F1
#
_cell.length_a   1.000
_cell.length_b   1.000
_cell.length_c   1.000
_cell.angle_alpha   90.00
_cell.angle_beta   90.00
_cell.angle_gamma   90.00
#
_symmetry.space_group_name_H-M   'P 1'
#
loop_
_entity.id
_entity.type
_entity.pdbx_description
1 polymer ?
#
loop_
_entity_poly.entity_id
_entity_poly.type
_entity_poly.pdbx_seq_one_letter_code
_entity_poly.pdbx_strand_id
1 'polypeptide(L)' 'MSESLPVLVERSIQIAWDLLERSGEITDPGDVSRFLLRNIDDMVRAGEHRQLMLANNAIDAYRRYKRLLAA' A
#
# COMPACT_ATOMS: atom_id res chain seq x y z
N MET A 1 -8.29 5.69 -22.23
CA MET A 1 -7.97 6.80 -21.31
C MET A 1 -6.98 6.24 -20.29
N SER A 2 -5.75 6.77 -20.24
CA SER A 2 -4.84 6.46 -19.13
C SER A 2 -5.44 7.05 -17.85
N GLU A 3 -5.61 6.22 -16.83
CA GLU A 3 -6.02 6.65 -15.49
C GLU A 3 -5.04 7.71 -14.96
N SER A 4 -5.54 8.69 -14.21
CA SER A 4 -4.67 9.70 -13.61
C SER A 4 -3.87 9.08 -12.46
N LEU A 5 -2.62 9.52 -12.28
CA LEU A 5 -1.76 9.01 -11.21
C LEU A 5 -2.40 9.09 -9.81
N PRO A 6 -3.14 10.15 -9.44
CA PRO A 6 -3.82 10.18 -8.14
C PRO A 6 -4.87 9.07 -7.97
N VAL A 7 -5.65 8.78 -9.03
CA VAL A 7 -6.68 7.72 -8.98
C VAL A 7 -6.02 6.34 -8.89
N LEU A 8 -4.91 6.14 -9.60
CA LEU A 8 -4.11 4.92 -9.51
C LEU A 8 -3.57 4.69 -8.08
N VAL A 9 -3.04 5.75 -7.45
CA VAL A 9 -2.54 5.70 -6.06
C VAL A 9 -3.68 5.34 -5.11
N GLU A 10 -4.80 6.05 -5.16
CA GLU A 10 -5.97 5.84 -4.30
C GLU A 10 -6.50 4.40 -4.41
N ARG A 11 -6.68 3.89 -5.63
CA ARG A 11 -7.15 2.52 -5.86
C ARG A 11 -6.17 1.47 -5.38
N SER A 12 -4.87 1.71 -5.55
CA SER A 12 -3.83 0.80 -5.06
C SER A 12 -3.82 0.75 -3.53
N ILE A 13 -4.01 1.90 -2.86
CA ILE A 13 -4.16 1.98 -1.40
C ILE A 13 -5.40 1.22 -0.96
N GLN A 14 -6.55 1.41 -1.60
CA GLN A 14 -7.79 0.73 -1.22
C GLN A 14 -7.66 -0.80 -1.30
N ILE A 15 -7.03 -1.32 -2.37
CA ILE A 15 -6.79 -2.77 -2.49
C ILE A 15 -5.90 -3.29 -1.35
N ALA A 16 -4.81 -2.59 -1.06
CA ALA A 16 -3.90 -2.98 0.01
C ALA A 16 -4.59 -2.92 1.38
N TRP A 17 -5.38 -1.87 1.63
CA TRP A 17 -6.17 -1.71 2.84
C TRP A 17 -7.17 -2.85 3.02
N ASP A 18 -8.01 -3.12 2.02
CA ASP A 18 -9.06 -4.14 2.10
C ASP A 18 -8.47 -5.52 2.43
N LEU A 19 -7.31 -5.85 1.86
CA LEU A 19 -6.64 -7.12 2.12
C LEU A 19 -6.08 -7.19 3.55
N LEU A 20 -5.43 -6.13 4.03
CA LEU A 20 -4.91 -6.05 5.41
C LEU A 20 -6.04 -6.05 6.45
N GLU A 21 -7.16 -5.40 6.14
CA GLU A 21 -8.33 -5.37 7.00
C GLU A 21 -8.96 -6.76 7.11
N ARG A 22 -9.20 -7.43 5.98
CA ARG A 22 -9.78 -8.78 5.94
C ARG A 22 -8.91 -9.84 6.59
N SER A 23 -7.60 -9.63 6.62
CA SER A 23 -6.64 -10.53 7.27
C SER A 23 -6.42 -10.20 8.75
N GLY A 24 -7.01 -9.11 9.28
CA GLY A 24 -6.82 -8.68 10.66
C GLY A 24 -5.44 -8.11 10.95
N GLU A 25 -4.71 -7.68 9.92
CA GLU A 25 -3.33 -7.15 10.05
C GLU A 25 -3.31 -5.65 10.43
N ILE A 26 -4.46 -4.95 10.35
CA ILE A 26 -4.60 -3.55 10.76
C ILE A 26 -4.72 -3.46 12.28
N THR A 27 -3.61 -3.17 12.95
CA THR A 27 -3.58 -2.89 14.41
C THR A 27 -3.71 -1.40 14.72
N ASP A 28 -3.12 -0.55 13.88
CA ASP A 28 -3.21 0.90 13.95
C ASP A 28 -3.57 1.44 12.54
N PRO A 29 -4.84 1.81 12.31
CA PRO A 29 -5.32 2.37 11.05
C PRO A 29 -4.52 3.60 10.56
N GLY A 30 -4.02 4.41 11.49
CA GLY A 30 -3.24 5.61 11.19
C GLY A 30 -1.82 5.28 10.72
N ASP A 31 -1.19 4.27 11.32
CA ASP A 31 0.10 3.74 10.86
C ASP A 31 -0.01 3.10 9.47
N VAL A 32 -1.00 2.22 9.27
CA VAL A 32 -1.25 1.55 7.97
C VAL A 32 -1.47 2.56 6.86
N SER A 33 -2.38 3.51 7.04
CA SER A 33 -2.72 4.51 6.01
C SER A 33 -1.51 5.34 5.59
N ARG A 34 -0.74 5.85 6.56
CA ARG A 34 0.50 6.61 6.28
C ARG A 34 1.56 5.76 5.58
N PHE A 35 1.71 4.50 5.99
CA PHE A 35 2.68 3.59 5.39
C PHE A 35 2.32 3.30 3.92
N LEU A 36 1.07 2.89 3.66
CA LEU A 36 0.60 2.56 2.31
C LEU A 36 0.71 3.76 1.37
N LEU A 37 0.26 4.93 1.80
CA LEU A 37 0.34 6.16 1.01
C LEU A 37 1.78 6.45 0.59
N ARG A 38 2.69 6.50 1.57
CA ARG A 38 4.11 6.80 1.31
C ARG A 38 4.73 5.77 0.38
N ASN A 39 4.54 4.47 0.66
CA ASN A 39 5.17 3.41 -0.12
C ASN A 39 4.67 3.38 -1.58
N ILE A 40 3.37 3.57 -1.79
CA ILE A 40 2.77 3.59 -3.14
C ILE A 40 3.18 4.85 -3.90
N ASP A 41 3.19 6.02 -3.27
CA ASP A 41 3.69 7.25 -3.89
C ASP A 41 5.15 7.11 -4.34
N ASP A 42 6.00 6.50 -3.52
CA ASP A 42 7.40 6.26 -3.85
C ASP A 42 7.54 5.32 -5.07
N MET A 43 6.74 4.25 -5.15
CA MET A 43 6.75 3.34 -6.30
C MET A 43 6.22 3.98 -7.59
N VAL A 44 5.18 4.81 -7.50
CA VAL A 44 4.66 5.58 -8.64
C VAL A 44 5.71 6.57 -9.14
N ARG A 45 6.39 7.28 -8.24
CA ARG A 45 7.52 8.16 -8.59
C ARG A 45 8.68 7.41 -9.22
N ALA A 46 8.88 6.13 -8.88
CA ALA A 46 9.87 5.25 -9.48
C ALA A 46 9.41 4.65 -10.83
N GLY A 47 8.18 4.94 -11.29
CA GLY A 47 7.67 4.55 -12.61
C GLY A 47 6.83 3.28 -12.64
N GLU A 48 6.50 2.68 -11.49
CA GLU A 48 5.53 1.59 -11.45
C GLU A 48 4.10 2.15 -11.57
N HIS A 49 3.38 1.72 -12.59
CA HIS A 49 2.01 2.17 -12.86
C HIS A 49 0.98 1.03 -12.91
N ARG A 50 1.40 -0.21 -12.63
CA ARG A 50 0.48 -1.36 -12.56
C ARG A 50 -0.15 -1.42 -11.18
N GLN A 51 -1.44 -1.07 -11.10
CA GLN A 51 -2.23 -1.01 -9.86
C GLN A 51 -2.02 -2.22 -8.92
N LEU A 52 -2.10 -3.44 -9.46
CA LEU A 52 -1.94 -4.65 -8.65
C LEU A 52 -0.51 -4.86 -8.15
N MET A 53 0.51 -4.43 -8.91
CA MET A 53 1.90 -4.49 -8.43
C MET A 53 2.13 -3.50 -7.29
N LEU A 54 1.58 -2.29 -7.40
CA LEU A 54 1.63 -1.28 -6.34
C LEU A 54 1.01 -1.80 -5.04
N ALA A 55 -0.21 -2.32 -5.11
CA ALA A 55 -0.90 -2.84 -3.94
C ALA A 55 -0.15 -4.03 -3.31
N ASN A 56 0.24 -5.03 -4.12
CA ASN A 56 0.92 -6.22 -3.62
C ASN A 56 2.29 -5.89 -2.99
N ASN A 57 3.08 -5.02 -3.62
CA ASN A 57 4.36 -4.59 -3.07
C ASN A 57 4.18 -3.82 -1.76
N ALA A 58 3.16 -2.97 -1.65
CA ALA A 58 2.87 -2.21 -0.44
C ALA A 58 2.46 -3.14 0.72
N ILE A 59 1.62 -4.16 0.45
CA ILE A 59 1.25 -5.20 1.43
C ILE A 59 2.50 -5.92 1.94
N ASP A 60 3.35 -6.38 1.04
CA ASP A 60 4.56 -7.12 1.41
C ASP A 60 5.57 -6.25 2.18
N ALA A 61 5.70 -4.98 1.80
CA ALA A 61 6.51 -4.00 2.50
C ALA A 61 5.97 -3.75 3.92
N TYR A 62 4.64 -3.61 4.07
CA TYR A 62 4.01 -3.38 5.37
C TYR A 62 4.22 -4.57 6.31
N ARG A 63 4.00 -5.79 5.82
CA ARG A 63 4.27 -7.03 6.58
C ARG A 63 5.71 -7.13 7.05
N ARG A 64 6.67 -6.78 6.20
CA ARG A 64 8.10 -6.74 6.57
C ARG A 64 8.36 -5.70 7.66
N TYR A 65 7.82 -4.49 7.50
CA TYR A 65 7.91 -3.43 8.51
C TYR A 65 7.35 -3.86 9.87
N LYS A 66 6.16 -4.48 9.90
CA LYS A 66 5.56 -4.96 11.15
C LYS A 66 6.35 -6.07 11.82
N ARG A 67 6.94 -6.98 11.04
CA ARG A 67 7.84 -8.01 11.59
C ARG A 67 9.09 -7.40 12.24
N LEU A 68 9.65 -6.34 11.64
CA LEU A 68 10.82 -5.65 12.19
C LEU A 68 10.49 -4.87 13.47
N LEU A 69 9.27 -4.32 13.60
CA LEU A 69 8.83 -3.65 14.83
C LEU A 69 8.53 -4.61 15.99
N ALA A 70 8.24 -5.88 15.68
CA ALA A 70 7.92 -6.90 16.68
C ALA A 70 9.15 -7.70 17.16
N ALA A 71 10.32 -7.47 16.57
CA ALA A 71 11.59 -8.12 16.91
C ALA A 71 12.41 -7.26 17.89
#